data_AF-A0A813G5D6-F1
#
_entry.id   AF-A0A813G5D6-F1
#
_cell.length_a   1.000
_cell.length_b   1.000
_cell.length_c   1.000
_cell.angle_alpha   90.00
_cell.angle_beta   90.00
_cell.angle_gamma   90.00
#
_symmetry.space_group_name_H-M   'P 1'
#
loop_
_entity.id
_entity.type
_entity.pdbx_description
1 polymer ?
#
loop_
_entity_poly.entity_id
_entity_poly.type
_entity_poly.pdbx_seq_one_letter_code
_entity_poly.pdbx_strand_id
1 'polypeptide(L)'
;VDSGIEHTEYFNNDKVLNEYYPKCCELVKRMTGAETVYAFDHNVRSKALSDAKKMVDGGNAVQGPAFVVHNDYSVVSAPRRARDLALPPKQNDTLRPLLGDTPLIDPTKIDELLKGRWAIINVWRNIRTTPVQKLPLGLCVGPTIPMSDVITFEIHYADRVGENYFAAHSKEHQWFYFPEITRDEAVLLKCWDSAGEA
;
A
#
# COMPACT_ATOMS: atom_id res chain seq x y z
N VAL A 1 6.04 10.37 10.24
CA VAL A 1 5.38 10.41 11.58
C VAL A 1 6.03 9.37 12.46
N ASP A 2 5.99 9.55 13.78
CA ASP A 2 6.30 8.42 14.68
C ASP A 2 5.24 7.33 14.47
N SER A 3 5.72 6.13 14.18
CA SER A 3 4.87 4.97 13.97
C SER A 3 4.29 4.49 15.30
N GLY A 4 5.09 4.45 16.37
CA GLY A 4 4.76 3.74 17.61
C GLY A 4 4.53 2.23 17.42
N ILE A 5 4.97 1.65 16.30
CA ILE A 5 4.73 0.24 15.96
C ILE A 5 5.96 -0.60 16.27
N GLU A 6 5.86 -1.42 17.31
CA GLU A 6 6.86 -2.44 17.63
C GLU A 6 6.54 -3.74 16.87
N HIS A 7 7.45 -4.17 16.00
CA HIS A 7 7.38 -5.46 15.28
C HIS A 7 8.77 -5.86 14.78
N THR A 8 9.05 -7.17 14.71
CA THR A 8 10.34 -7.69 14.21
C THR A 8 10.19 -8.81 13.19
N GLU A 9 9.07 -9.53 13.17
CA GLU A 9 8.83 -10.70 12.33
C GLU A 9 8.26 -10.31 10.97
N TYR A 10 9.01 -9.54 10.17
CA TYR A 10 8.56 -9.03 8.87
C TYR A 10 8.59 -10.07 7.73
N PHE A 11 9.26 -11.21 7.95
CA PHE A 11 9.42 -12.28 6.96
C PHE A 11 8.58 -13.53 7.30
N ASN A 12 7.62 -13.39 8.22
CA ASN A 12 6.62 -14.40 8.54
C ASN A 12 5.23 -13.79 8.28
N ASN A 13 4.52 -14.30 7.28
CA ASN A 13 3.24 -13.74 6.84
C ASN A 13 2.19 -13.75 7.96
N ASP A 14 2.09 -14.86 8.70
CA ASP A 14 1.12 -14.98 9.80
C ASP A 14 1.36 -13.93 10.89
N LYS A 15 2.63 -13.65 11.22
CA LYS A 15 3.01 -12.61 12.17
C LYS A 15 2.68 -11.21 11.65
N VAL A 16 2.91 -10.95 10.36
CA VAL A 16 2.53 -9.67 9.74
C VAL A 16 1.01 -9.49 9.78
N LEU A 17 0.23 -10.51 9.39
CA LEU A 17 -1.23 -10.44 9.36
C LEU A 17 -1.85 -10.28 10.76
N ASN A 18 -1.38 -11.03 11.75
CA ASN A 18 -2.00 -11.06 13.07
C ASN A 18 -1.46 -10.00 14.03
N GLU A 19 -0.21 -9.53 13.86
CA GLU A 19 0.43 -8.62 14.82
C GLU A 19 0.74 -7.25 14.23
N TYR A 20 1.11 -7.17 12.95
CA TYR A 20 1.53 -5.91 12.31
C TYR A 20 0.34 -5.13 11.73
N TYR A 21 -0.56 -5.82 11.02
CA TYR A 21 -1.72 -5.19 10.39
C TYR A 21 -2.62 -4.42 11.37
N PRO A 22 -2.97 -4.96 12.55
CA PRO A 22 -3.75 -4.21 13.54
C PRO A 22 -3.07 -2.90 13.96
N LYS A 23 -1.74 -2.94 14.19
CA LYS A 23 -0.95 -1.76 14.57
C LYS A 23 -0.89 -0.72 13.45
N CYS A 24 -0.79 -1.15 12.20
CA CYS A 24 -0.90 -0.26 11.03
C CYS A 24 -2.30 0.38 10.94
N CYS A 25 -3.37 -0.38 11.20
CA CYS A 25 -4.73 0.16 11.21
C CYS A 25 -4.90 1.22 12.31
N GLU A 26 -4.37 0.98 13.51
CA GLU A 26 -4.38 1.95 14.61
C GLU A 26 -3.61 3.23 14.27
N LEU A 27 -2.43 3.10 13.65
CA LEU A 27 -1.66 4.25 13.18
C LEU A 27 -2.46 5.07 12.17
N VAL A 28 -3.00 4.44 11.12
CA VAL A 28 -3.78 5.15 10.09
C VAL A 28 -5.02 5.79 10.71
N LYS A 29 -5.72 5.09 11.60
CA LYS A 29 -6.89 5.60 12.31
C LYS A 29 -6.55 6.84 13.13
N ARG A 30 -5.46 6.80 13.90
CA ARG A 30 -4.96 7.94 14.70
C ARG A 30 -4.61 9.15 13.83
N MET A 31 -3.97 8.91 12.69
CA MET A 31 -3.49 9.99 11.81
C MET A 31 -4.58 10.63 10.96
N THR A 32 -5.65 9.90 10.66
CA THR A 32 -6.70 10.34 9.72
C THR A 32 -8.02 10.67 10.41
N GLY A 33 -8.26 10.15 11.61
CA GLY A 33 -9.57 10.22 12.26
C GLY A 33 -10.63 9.30 11.65
N ALA A 34 -10.23 8.36 10.77
CA ALA A 34 -11.16 7.43 10.12
C ALA A 34 -11.96 6.62 11.15
N GLU A 35 -13.23 6.37 10.88
CA GLU A 35 -14.07 5.54 11.76
C GLU A 35 -13.63 4.06 11.74
N THR A 36 -13.32 3.57 10.54
CA THR A 36 -12.89 2.19 10.28
C THR A 36 -11.67 2.17 9.36
N VAL A 37 -10.79 1.18 9.56
CA VAL A 37 -9.58 0.98 8.76
C VAL A 37 -9.38 -0.53 8.57
N TYR A 38 -9.09 -0.93 7.33
CA TYR A 38 -8.85 -2.32 6.95
C TYR A 38 -7.50 -2.43 6.24
N ALA A 39 -6.56 -3.19 6.80
CA ALA A 39 -5.32 -3.55 6.12
C ALA A 39 -5.56 -4.79 5.25
N PHE A 40 -5.16 -4.74 3.97
CA PHE A 40 -5.54 -5.77 3.00
C PHE A 40 -4.40 -6.36 2.17
N ASP A 41 -3.24 -5.70 2.10
CA ASP A 41 -2.09 -6.24 1.37
C ASP A 41 -0.77 -5.62 1.87
N HIS A 42 0.35 -6.25 1.54
CA HIS A 42 1.68 -5.72 1.83
C HIS A 42 2.75 -6.25 0.86
N ASN A 43 3.83 -5.49 0.74
CA ASN A 43 5.02 -5.89 0.04
C ASN A 43 6.24 -5.76 0.96
N VAL A 44 7.07 -6.79 1.01
CA VAL A 44 8.39 -6.73 1.67
C VAL A 44 9.44 -6.44 0.61
N ARG A 45 10.22 -5.37 0.80
CA ARG A 45 11.26 -4.96 -0.16
C ARG A 45 12.67 -5.14 0.41
N SER A 46 13.54 -5.83 -0.33
CA SER A 46 14.97 -5.96 -0.05
C SER A 46 15.71 -6.39 -1.30
N LYS A 47 16.68 -5.57 -1.75
CA LYS A 47 17.49 -5.90 -2.95
C LYS A 47 18.20 -7.25 -2.82
N ALA A 48 18.93 -7.46 -1.72
CA ALA A 48 19.72 -8.67 -1.55
C ALA A 48 18.86 -9.95 -1.49
N LEU A 49 17.69 -9.88 -0.85
CA LEU A 49 16.79 -11.04 -0.74
C LEU A 49 16.01 -11.28 -2.03
N SER A 50 15.64 -10.21 -2.75
CA SER A 50 15.02 -10.31 -4.08
C SER A 50 15.99 -10.90 -5.11
N ASP A 51 17.26 -10.45 -5.13
CA ASP A 51 18.31 -11.02 -6.00
C ASP A 51 18.51 -12.52 -5.71
N ALA A 52 18.38 -12.92 -4.44
CA ALA A 52 18.41 -14.31 -3.98
C ALA A 52 17.07 -15.06 -4.13
N LYS A 53 16.07 -14.47 -4.79
CA LYS A 53 14.73 -15.02 -5.02
C LYS A 53 14.06 -15.59 -3.77
N LYS A 54 14.21 -14.88 -2.63
CA LYS A 54 13.62 -15.29 -1.36
C LYS A 54 12.12 -15.02 -1.32
N MET A 55 11.42 -15.89 -0.60
CA MET A 55 10.01 -15.78 -0.27
C MET A 55 9.87 -15.34 1.20
N VAL A 56 8.81 -14.58 1.50
CA VAL A 56 8.30 -14.46 2.88
C VAL A 56 7.70 -15.81 3.26
N ASP A 57 7.94 -16.27 4.49
CA ASP A 57 7.35 -17.52 4.99
C ASP A 57 5.82 -17.41 5.02
N GLY A 58 5.15 -18.35 4.35
CA GLY A 58 3.70 -18.32 4.14
C GLY A 58 3.18 -17.13 3.32
N GLY A 59 4.04 -16.40 2.60
CA GLY A 59 3.67 -15.15 1.92
C GLY A 59 4.25 -15.01 0.51
N ASN A 60 4.29 -13.77 0.04
CA ASN A 60 4.73 -13.41 -1.32
C ASN A 60 6.26 -13.37 -1.47
N ALA A 61 6.73 -13.30 -2.72
CA ALA A 61 8.15 -13.07 -3.03
C ALA A 61 8.65 -11.72 -2.50
N VAL A 62 9.86 -11.69 -1.96
CA VAL A 62 10.52 -10.45 -1.56
C VAL A 62 10.89 -9.65 -2.80
N GLN A 63 10.45 -8.39 -2.87
CA GLN A 63 10.62 -7.54 -4.05
C GLN A 63 11.86 -6.65 -3.94
N GLY A 64 12.39 -6.23 -5.10
CA GLY A 64 13.39 -5.17 -5.17
C GLY A 64 12.78 -3.78 -4.91
N PRO A 65 13.63 -2.73 -4.79
CA PRO A 65 13.18 -1.35 -4.84
C PRO A 65 12.46 -1.02 -6.14
N ALA A 66 11.45 -0.15 -6.09
CA ALA A 66 10.80 0.39 -7.28
C ALA A 66 11.57 1.62 -7.77
N PHE A 67 11.81 1.70 -9.08
CA PHE A 67 12.57 2.79 -9.71
C PHE A 67 11.71 3.68 -10.62
N VAL A 68 10.42 3.38 -10.72
CA VAL A 68 9.47 4.12 -11.55
C VAL A 68 8.43 4.75 -10.65
N VAL A 69 8.10 6.00 -10.94
CA VAL A 69 7.14 6.79 -10.18
C VAL A 69 5.74 6.38 -10.62
N HIS A 70 4.96 5.90 -9.66
CA HIS A 70 3.63 5.37 -9.91
C HIS A 70 2.70 5.68 -8.75
N ASN A 71 1.40 5.65 -9.04
CA ASN A 71 0.34 5.50 -8.07
C ASN A 71 -0.39 4.19 -8.34
N ASP A 72 -0.61 3.41 -7.27
CA ASP A 72 -1.17 2.05 -7.36
C ASP A 72 -2.64 2.04 -7.79
N TYR A 73 -3.33 3.18 -7.71
CA TYR A 73 -4.76 3.27 -7.95
C TYR A 73 -5.12 4.41 -8.88
N SER A 74 -6.15 4.17 -9.67
CA SER A 74 -6.75 5.09 -10.62
C SER A 74 -8.21 5.36 -10.25
N VAL A 75 -8.84 6.28 -10.98
CA VAL A 75 -10.29 6.53 -10.87
C VAL A 75 -11.15 5.29 -11.15
N VAL A 76 -10.59 4.30 -11.86
CA VAL A 76 -11.26 3.04 -12.18
C VAL A 76 -10.88 1.94 -11.18
N SER A 77 -9.60 1.78 -10.87
CA SER A 77 -9.11 0.65 -10.07
C SER A 77 -9.35 0.83 -8.57
N ALA A 78 -9.32 2.06 -8.03
CA ALA A 78 -9.55 2.25 -6.60
C ALA A 78 -10.97 1.83 -6.18
N PRO A 79 -12.05 2.34 -6.81
CA PRO A 79 -13.41 1.93 -6.43
C PRO A 79 -13.67 0.44 -6.64
N ARG A 80 -13.10 -0.13 -7.72
CA ARG A 80 -13.15 -1.58 -7.96
C ARG A 80 -12.48 -2.35 -6.83
N ARG A 81 -11.25 -1.98 -6.44
CA ARG A 81 -10.53 -2.67 -5.36
C ARG A 81 -11.29 -2.58 -4.04
N ALA A 82 -11.86 -1.43 -3.71
CA ALA A 82 -12.64 -1.29 -2.49
C ALA A 82 -13.84 -2.26 -2.47
N ARG A 83 -14.52 -2.45 -3.61
CA ARG A 83 -15.59 -3.45 -3.76
C ARG A 83 -15.10 -4.89 -3.71
N ASP A 84 -13.94 -5.17 -4.30
CA ASP A 84 -13.33 -6.51 -4.27
C ASP A 84 -13.03 -6.97 -2.83
N LEU A 85 -12.75 -6.05 -1.89
CA LEU A 85 -12.54 -6.38 -0.47
C LEU A 85 -13.81 -6.89 0.24
N ALA A 86 -14.97 -6.70 -0.38
CA ALA A 86 -16.25 -7.24 0.05
C ALA A 86 -16.62 -8.56 -0.66
N LEU A 87 -15.69 -9.15 -1.41
CA LEU A 87 -15.79 -10.49 -2.00
C LEU A 87 -14.84 -11.46 -1.28
N PRO A 88 -15.06 -12.79 -1.40
CA PRO A 88 -14.11 -13.78 -0.91
C PRO A 88 -12.70 -13.55 -1.47
N PRO A 89 -11.64 -13.59 -0.63
CA PRO A 89 -10.27 -13.45 -1.08
C PRO A 89 -9.91 -14.47 -2.17
N LYS A 90 -9.24 -13.99 -3.23
CA LYS A 90 -8.77 -14.83 -4.32
C LYS A 90 -7.45 -15.50 -3.96
N GLN A 91 -7.00 -16.45 -4.80
CA GLN A 91 -5.78 -17.24 -4.56
C GLN A 91 -4.53 -16.38 -4.30
N ASN A 92 -4.43 -15.22 -4.93
CA ASN A 92 -3.28 -14.32 -4.80
C ASN A 92 -3.48 -13.23 -3.73
N ASP A 93 -4.61 -13.19 -3.03
CA ASP A 93 -4.82 -12.21 -1.96
C ASP A 93 -4.10 -12.65 -0.69
N THR A 94 -3.25 -11.76 -0.17
CA THR A 94 -2.38 -11.98 1.01
C THR A 94 -3.14 -12.38 2.27
N LEU A 95 -4.41 -11.98 2.38
CA LEU A 95 -5.28 -12.31 3.52
C LEU A 95 -5.97 -13.68 3.43
N ARG A 96 -5.94 -14.35 2.28
CA ARG A 96 -6.67 -15.62 2.11
C ARG A 96 -6.31 -16.69 3.16
N PRO A 97 -5.05 -16.88 3.58
CA PRO A 97 -4.72 -17.85 4.64
C PRO A 97 -5.44 -17.56 5.98
N LEU A 98 -5.73 -16.29 6.27
CA LEU A 98 -6.41 -15.87 7.50
C LEU A 98 -7.93 -15.91 7.38
N LEU A 99 -8.47 -15.49 6.23
CA LEU A 99 -9.90 -15.28 6.04
C LEU A 99 -10.63 -16.46 5.41
N GLY A 100 -9.91 -17.36 4.73
CA GLY A 100 -10.52 -18.39 3.89
C GLY A 100 -11.38 -17.75 2.79
N ASP A 101 -12.66 -18.11 2.77
CA ASP A 101 -13.64 -17.54 1.82
C ASP A 101 -14.45 -16.37 2.42
N THR A 102 -14.10 -15.92 3.63
CA THR A 102 -14.76 -14.79 4.28
C THR A 102 -14.24 -13.47 3.71
N PRO A 103 -15.09 -12.56 3.22
CA PRO A 103 -14.67 -11.22 2.81
C PRO A 103 -14.04 -10.42 3.97
N LEU A 104 -13.08 -9.54 3.66
CA LEU A 104 -12.48 -8.65 4.65
C LEU A 104 -13.49 -7.61 5.14
N ILE A 105 -14.30 -7.09 4.22
CA ILE A 105 -15.37 -6.12 4.49
C ILE A 105 -16.70 -6.84 4.35
N ASP A 106 -17.59 -6.65 5.32
CA ASP A 106 -18.95 -7.17 5.26
C ASP A 106 -19.66 -6.72 3.96
N PRO A 107 -20.09 -7.65 3.09
CA PRO A 107 -20.74 -7.33 1.83
C PRO A 107 -21.97 -6.43 1.96
N THR A 108 -22.65 -6.48 3.11
CA THR A 108 -23.85 -5.67 3.37
C THR A 108 -23.53 -4.21 3.69
N LYS A 109 -22.27 -3.89 4.02
CA LYS A 109 -21.83 -2.56 4.46
C LYS A 109 -21.08 -1.77 3.39
N ILE A 110 -20.54 -2.44 2.36
CA ILE A 110 -19.64 -1.80 1.40
C ILE A 110 -20.27 -0.61 0.68
N ASP A 111 -21.53 -0.71 0.26
CA ASP A 111 -22.21 0.40 -0.43
C ASP A 111 -22.41 1.62 0.46
N GLU A 112 -22.66 1.43 1.76
CA GLU A 112 -22.79 2.54 2.69
C GLU A 112 -21.44 3.19 3.00
N LEU A 113 -20.39 2.37 3.20
CA LEU A 113 -19.03 2.86 3.41
C LEU A 113 -18.53 3.71 2.22
N LEU A 114 -18.84 3.30 0.99
CA LEU A 114 -18.41 4.00 -0.22
C LEU A 114 -19.22 5.26 -0.55
N LYS A 115 -20.34 5.52 0.14
CA LYS A 115 -21.03 6.82 0.10
C LYS A 115 -20.31 7.89 0.92
N GLY A 116 -19.60 7.49 1.98
CA GLY A 116 -18.77 8.38 2.78
C GLY A 116 -17.43 8.70 2.12
N ARG A 117 -16.64 9.57 2.74
CA ARG A 117 -15.24 9.80 2.35
C ARG A 117 -14.39 8.60 2.78
N TRP A 118 -13.77 7.95 1.81
CA TRP A 118 -12.80 6.88 2.01
C TRP A 118 -11.53 7.13 1.20
N ALA A 119 -10.44 6.51 1.64
CA ALA A 119 -9.12 6.64 1.04
C ALA A 119 -8.38 5.30 1.06
N ILE A 120 -7.42 5.13 0.15
CA ILE A 120 -6.45 4.03 0.19
C ILE A 120 -5.10 4.64 0.56
N ILE A 121 -4.50 4.14 1.65
CA ILE A 121 -3.27 4.68 2.21
C ILE A 121 -2.26 3.54 2.36
N ASN A 122 -1.09 3.69 1.74
CA ASN A 122 0.04 2.82 1.98
C ASN A 122 0.81 3.30 3.23
N VAL A 123 1.07 2.38 4.17
CA VAL A 123 1.97 2.61 5.30
C VAL A 123 3.36 2.14 4.90
N TRP A 124 4.28 3.07 4.65
CA TRP A 124 5.66 2.75 4.31
C TRP A 124 6.56 2.88 5.53
N ARG A 125 7.34 1.84 5.83
CA ARG A 125 8.28 1.80 6.97
C ARG A 125 9.58 1.09 6.64
N ASN A 126 10.66 1.51 7.29
CA ASN A 126 11.89 0.74 7.36
C ASN A 126 11.72 -0.46 8.30
N ILE A 127 12.10 -1.66 7.85
CA ILE A 127 12.02 -2.89 8.63
C ILE A 127 13.37 -3.33 9.21
N ARG A 128 14.46 -2.61 8.92
CA ARG A 128 15.82 -2.86 9.45
C ARG A 128 16.04 -2.07 10.74
N THR A 129 17.03 -2.48 11.53
CA THR A 129 17.45 -1.74 12.75
C THR A 129 18.31 -0.53 12.40
N THR A 130 18.93 -0.54 11.22
CA THR A 130 19.73 0.56 10.70
C THR A 130 18.88 1.45 9.80
N PRO A 131 19.10 2.78 9.80
CA PRO A 131 18.48 3.72 8.87
C PRO A 131 18.65 3.34 7.39
N VAL A 132 17.72 3.77 6.54
CA VAL A 132 17.84 3.57 5.08
C VAL A 132 18.88 4.53 4.49
N GLN A 133 20.00 3.96 4.05
CA GLN A 133 21.14 4.71 3.50
C GLN A 133 21.24 4.65 1.96
N LYS A 134 20.53 3.71 1.32
CA LYS A 134 20.57 3.51 -0.14
C LYS A 134 19.16 3.47 -0.69
N LEU A 135 18.97 4.13 -1.84
CA LEU A 135 17.69 4.22 -2.53
C LEU A 135 16.57 4.70 -1.58
N PRO A 136 16.71 5.91 -1.00
CA PRO A 136 15.70 6.46 -0.11
C PRO A 136 14.36 6.63 -0.84
N LEU A 137 13.28 6.69 -0.07
CA LEU A 137 11.96 6.91 -0.64
C LEU A 137 11.89 8.30 -1.29
N GLY A 138 11.66 8.32 -2.61
CA GLY A 138 11.35 9.53 -3.37
C GLY A 138 9.85 9.63 -3.60
N LEU A 139 9.30 10.82 -3.42
CA LEU A 139 7.87 11.11 -3.51
C LEU A 139 7.65 12.30 -4.44
N CYS A 140 6.76 12.14 -5.41
CA CYS A 140 6.28 13.23 -6.23
C CYS A 140 5.03 13.84 -5.58
N VAL A 141 4.95 15.16 -5.53
CA VAL A 141 3.82 15.88 -4.93
C VAL A 141 2.62 15.83 -5.87
N GLY A 142 1.55 15.14 -5.46
CA GLY A 142 0.37 14.88 -6.28
C GLY A 142 -0.20 16.11 -7.01
N PRO A 143 -0.49 17.23 -6.31
CA PRO A 143 -0.99 18.47 -6.94
C PRO A 143 -0.09 19.07 -8.04
N THR A 144 1.19 18.68 -8.12
CA THR A 144 2.13 19.17 -9.14
C THR A 144 2.19 18.28 -10.38
N ILE A 145 1.41 17.20 -10.41
CA ILE A 145 1.32 16.27 -11.54
C ILE A 145 0.00 16.57 -12.27
N PRO A 146 0.02 17.32 -13.38
CA PRO A 146 -1.19 17.52 -14.17
C PRO A 146 -1.63 16.20 -14.81
N MET A 147 -2.92 16.04 -15.09
CA MET A 147 -3.45 14.83 -15.72
C MET A 147 -2.83 14.55 -17.11
N SER A 148 -2.29 15.57 -17.78
CA SER A 148 -1.52 15.40 -19.03
C SER A 148 -0.23 14.59 -18.86
N ASP A 149 0.32 14.57 -17.64
CA ASP A 149 1.53 13.83 -17.29
C ASP A 149 1.20 12.43 -16.74
N VAL A 150 -0.09 12.12 -16.54
CA VAL A 150 -0.54 10.84 -16.01
C VAL A 150 -0.72 9.85 -17.16
N ILE A 151 0.09 8.80 -17.15
CA ILE A 151 0.01 7.69 -18.10
C ILE A 151 -0.71 6.54 -17.39
N THR A 152 -1.83 6.11 -17.97
CA THR A 152 -2.58 4.94 -17.46
C THR A 152 -1.95 3.67 -18.00
N PHE A 153 -1.62 2.74 -17.11
CA PHE A 153 -1.07 1.44 -17.49
C PHE A 153 -1.93 0.33 -16.91
N GLU A 154 -2.42 -0.54 -17.78
CA GLU A 154 -3.19 -1.72 -17.39
C GLU A 154 -2.25 -2.90 -17.11
N ILE A 155 -2.46 -3.56 -15.97
CA ILE A 155 -1.80 -4.80 -15.61
C ILE A 155 -2.81 -5.93 -15.74
N HIS A 156 -2.61 -6.79 -16.73
CA HIS A 156 -3.50 -7.91 -17.01
C HIS A 156 -3.08 -9.12 -16.15
N TYR A 157 -3.81 -9.37 -15.07
CA TYR A 157 -3.71 -10.61 -14.29
C TYR A 157 -4.68 -11.65 -14.86
N ALA A 158 -4.47 -12.93 -14.53
CA ALA A 158 -5.31 -14.02 -15.02
C ALA A 158 -6.80 -13.86 -14.65
N ASP A 159 -7.09 -13.17 -13.54
CA ASP A 159 -8.42 -13.07 -12.92
C ASP A 159 -8.94 -11.63 -12.82
N ARG A 160 -8.15 -10.62 -13.23
CA ARG A 160 -8.51 -9.19 -13.19
C ARG A 160 -7.60 -8.33 -14.07
N VAL A 161 -8.12 -7.19 -14.50
CA VAL A 161 -7.29 -6.09 -15.00
C VAL A 161 -7.08 -5.09 -13.87
N GLY A 162 -5.84 -4.97 -13.41
CA GLY A 162 -5.39 -3.87 -12.55
C GLY A 162 -5.06 -2.65 -13.41
N GLU A 163 -5.10 -1.46 -12.82
CA GLU A 163 -4.76 -0.22 -13.51
C GLU A 163 -4.02 0.70 -12.56
N ASN A 164 -2.82 1.11 -12.98
CA ASN A 164 -1.95 2.00 -12.24
C ASN A 164 -1.73 3.29 -13.03
N TYR A 165 -1.42 4.37 -12.32
CA TYR A 165 -0.93 5.58 -12.92
C TYR A 165 0.59 5.65 -12.84
N PHE A 166 1.20 6.08 -13.94
CA PHE A 166 2.60 6.44 -14.02
C PHE A 166 2.71 7.94 -14.31
N ALA A 167 3.77 8.57 -13.80
CA ALA A 167 4.04 9.98 -14.09
C ALA A 167 5.09 10.08 -15.21
N ALA A 168 4.73 10.74 -16.32
CA ALA A 168 5.69 11.21 -17.30
C ALA A 168 6.61 12.26 -16.67
N HIS A 169 7.83 12.39 -17.15
CA HIS A 169 8.74 13.40 -16.62
C HIS A 169 8.24 14.82 -16.92
N SER A 170 8.18 15.67 -15.90
CA SER A 170 8.02 17.12 -16.05
C SER A 170 8.93 17.88 -15.08
N LYS A 171 9.37 19.08 -15.49
CA LYS A 171 10.16 19.99 -14.66
C LYS A 171 9.30 20.70 -13.60
N GLU A 172 7.98 20.66 -13.75
CA GLU A 172 7.02 21.28 -12.82
C GLU A 172 6.74 20.39 -11.61
N HIS A 173 7.06 19.09 -11.71
CA HIS A 173 6.90 18.13 -10.63
C HIS A 173 7.78 18.52 -9.44
N GLN A 174 7.17 18.61 -8.26
CA GLN A 174 7.90 18.79 -7.02
C GLN A 174 8.18 17.44 -6.38
N TRP A 175 9.38 17.33 -5.82
CA TRP A 175 9.89 16.09 -5.26
C TRP A 175 10.29 16.28 -3.81
N PHE A 176 9.91 15.32 -2.98
CA PHE A 176 10.45 15.13 -1.64
C PHE A 176 11.24 13.82 -1.61
N TYR A 177 12.28 13.78 -0.80
CA TYR A 177 13.00 12.56 -0.49
C TYR A 177 13.10 12.40 1.02
N PHE A 178 12.97 11.17 1.49
CA PHE A 178 13.09 10.81 2.91
C PHE A 178 14.37 9.98 3.11
N PRO A 179 15.52 10.62 3.37
CA PRO A 179 16.76 9.93 3.66
C PRO A 179 16.75 9.41 5.10
N GLU A 180 17.52 8.36 5.38
CA GLU A 180 17.81 7.89 6.76
C GLU A 180 16.58 7.54 7.60
N ILE A 181 15.45 7.26 6.96
CA ILE A 181 14.24 6.84 7.66
C ILE A 181 14.53 5.61 8.54
N THR A 182 14.21 5.79 9.82
CA THR A 182 14.41 4.79 10.87
C THR A 182 13.22 3.85 10.92
N ARG A 183 13.34 2.77 11.71
CA ARG A 183 12.21 1.86 11.94
C ARG A 183 11.08 2.57 12.68
N ASP A 184 11.38 3.50 13.56
CA ASP A 184 10.37 4.15 14.40
C ASP A 184 9.49 5.10 13.60
N GLU A 185 9.91 5.49 12.41
CA GLU A 185 9.16 6.37 11.53
C GLU A 185 8.29 5.61 10.52
N ALA A 186 7.16 6.21 10.18
CA ALA A 186 6.30 5.79 9.07
C ALA A 186 5.99 6.96 8.14
N VAL A 187 5.84 6.66 6.85
CA VAL A 187 5.30 7.56 5.84
C VAL A 187 3.95 7.02 5.39
N LEU A 188 2.91 7.86 5.49
CA LEU A 188 1.58 7.54 4.98
C LEU A 188 1.47 8.11 3.58
N LEU A 189 1.32 7.23 2.59
CA LEU A 189 1.19 7.60 1.19
C LEU A 189 -0.27 7.47 0.79
N LYS A 190 -0.91 8.60 0.50
CA LYS A 190 -2.28 8.61 0.00
C LYS A 190 -2.28 8.20 -1.47
N CYS A 191 -2.78 7.00 -1.73
CA CYS A 191 -2.86 6.46 -3.09
C CYS A 191 -4.22 6.70 -3.73
N TRP A 192 -5.25 6.95 -2.92
CA TRP A 192 -6.57 7.34 -3.39
C TRP A 192 -7.32 8.12 -2.30
N ASP A 193 -8.11 9.11 -2.70
CA ASP A 193 -9.09 9.79 -1.84
C ASP A 193 -10.35 10.08 -2.66
N SER A 194 -11.47 9.54 -2.20
CA SER A 194 -12.78 9.73 -2.85
C SER A 194 -13.28 11.18 -2.85
N ALA A 195 -12.75 12.05 -1.99
CA ALA A 195 -13.08 13.48 -2.01
C ALA A 195 -12.38 14.25 -3.14
N GLY A 196 -11.43 13.63 -3.86
CA GLY A 196 -10.69 14.27 -4.95
C GLY A 196 -9.63 15.28 -4.51
N GLU A 197 -9.39 15.41 -3.20
CA GLU A 197 -8.32 16.26 -2.66
C GLU A 197 -7.01 15.48 -2.68
N ALA A 198 -6.02 15.98 -3.41
CA ALA A 198 -4.65 15.47 -3.45
C ALA A 198 -3.83 15.94 -2.23
#